data_AF-A0A021VS83-F1
#
_entry.id   AF-A0A021VS83-F1
#
_cell.length_a   1.000
_cell.length_b   1.000
_cell.length_c   1.000
_cell.angle_alpha   90.00
_cell.angle_beta   90.00
_cell.angle_gamma   90.00
#
_symmetry.space_group_name_H-M   'P 1'
#
loop_
_entity.id
_entity.type
_entity.pdbx_description
1 polymer ?
#
loop_
_entity_poly.entity_id
_entity_poly.type
_entity_poly.pdbx_seq_one_letter_code
_entity_poly.pdbx_strand_id
1 'polypeptide(L)'
;VAGAVARRGLRSWTTDPRYTSALVGAVALPVLIVLLAATVVDAPAAVALSMAPLMAGTIAWGRHNDTAFDGSALWLHVVSHVPGWADRAGRAAATLVWAAPVLVVVAVAGAVVAGRTDLAPAAVGAALGVLGAGLAVSAVSSAALVYPVPPPGASPYAAQAGSLGASLVAQLVTSVATAVVCLPVTALYLAALWWRPGLSWVVLAAGVLGGAGVLAGGVVVGGQVYDARAVRLLARLD
;
A
#
# COMPACT_ATOMS: atom_id res chain seq x y z
N VAL A 1 -3.21 22.34 -1.18
CA VAL A 1 -4.21 21.35 -1.68
C VAL A 1 -3.89 19.92 -1.23
N ALA A 2 -2.73 19.34 -1.56
CA ALA A 2 -2.36 17.97 -1.15
C ALA A 2 -2.49 17.69 0.36
N GLY A 3 -2.09 18.65 1.22
CA GLY A 3 -2.25 18.52 2.68
C GLY A 3 -3.71 18.49 3.16
N ALA A 4 -4.64 19.12 2.44
CA ALA A 4 -6.07 19.05 2.74
C ALA A 4 -6.63 17.67 2.38
N VAL A 5 -6.23 17.12 1.22
CA VAL A 5 -6.56 15.74 0.82
C VAL A 5 -6.00 14.73 1.82
N ALA A 6 -4.75 14.92 2.26
CA ALA A 6 -4.13 14.06 3.28
C ALA A 6 -4.90 14.10 4.60
N ARG A 7 -5.29 15.29 5.08
CA ARG A 7 -6.07 15.44 6.32
C ARG A 7 -7.44 14.77 6.22
N ARG A 8 -8.11 14.88 5.06
CA ARG A 8 -9.36 14.15 4.80
C ARG A 8 -9.15 12.65 4.88
N GLY A 9 -8.14 12.13 4.18
CA GLY A 9 -7.81 10.70 4.19
C GLY A 9 -7.47 10.18 5.60
N LEU A 10 -6.70 10.94 6.38
CA LEU A 10 -6.40 10.63 7.79
C LEU A 10 -7.67 10.52 8.63
N ARG A 11 -8.64 11.41 8.43
CA ARG A 11 -9.94 11.33 9.11
C ARG A 11 -10.70 10.06 8.72
N SER A 12 -10.70 9.70 7.43
CA SER A 12 -11.38 8.50 6.93
C SER A 12 -10.93 7.22 7.61
N TRP A 13 -9.66 7.10 8.01
CA TRP A 13 -9.17 5.93 8.77
C TRP A 13 -9.88 5.71 10.11
N THR A 14 -10.47 6.76 10.69
CA THR A 14 -11.19 6.69 11.97
C THR A 14 -12.72 6.76 11.81
N THR A 15 -13.20 7.36 10.73
CA THR A 15 -14.63 7.62 10.54
C THR A 15 -15.30 6.70 9.53
N ASP A 16 -14.54 6.03 8.66
CA ASP A 16 -15.08 5.16 7.61
C ASP A 16 -14.80 3.68 7.93
N PRO A 17 -15.85 2.88 8.23
CA PRO A 17 -15.71 1.46 8.51
C PRO A 17 -14.95 0.68 7.43
N ARG A 18 -15.04 1.10 6.16
CA ARG A 18 -14.36 0.44 5.03
C ARG A 18 -12.84 0.56 5.12
N TYR A 19 -12.33 1.68 5.65
CA TYR A 19 -10.89 1.83 5.91
C TYR A 19 -10.46 0.97 7.09
N THR A 20 -11.25 0.92 8.16
CA THR A 20 -10.91 0.09 9.34
C THR A 20 -10.97 -1.40 9.04
N SER A 21 -11.96 -1.88 8.28
CA SER A 21 -12.07 -3.29 7.88
C SER A 21 -10.95 -3.69 6.92
N ALA A 22 -10.61 -2.80 5.98
CA ALA A 22 -9.46 -3.01 5.10
C ALA A 22 -8.14 -3.06 5.90
N LEU A 23 -7.99 -2.24 6.94
CA LEU A 23 -6.83 -2.26 7.82
C LEU A 23 -6.72 -3.57 8.60
N VAL A 24 -7.84 -4.04 9.16
CA VAL A 24 -7.88 -5.32 9.87
C VAL A 24 -7.41 -6.45 8.95
N GLY A 25 -7.95 -6.53 7.72
CA GLY A 25 -7.50 -7.51 6.74
C GLY A 25 -6.02 -7.35 6.35
N ALA A 26 -5.58 -6.11 6.14
CA ALA A 26 -4.21 -5.79 5.76
C ALA A 26 -3.18 -6.15 6.84
N VAL A 27 -3.56 -6.17 8.12
CA VAL A 27 -2.68 -6.58 9.23
C VAL A 27 -2.85 -8.07 9.55
N ALA A 28 -4.08 -8.57 9.58
CA ALA A 28 -4.37 -9.96 9.94
C ALA A 28 -3.81 -10.95 8.94
N LEU A 29 -3.86 -10.66 7.63
CA LEU A 29 -3.38 -11.57 6.60
C LEU A 29 -1.85 -11.81 6.69
N PRO A 30 -0.97 -10.78 6.74
CA PRO A 30 0.46 -10.98 6.96
C PRO A 30 0.78 -11.74 8.25
N VAL A 31 0.07 -11.44 9.33
CA VAL A 31 0.24 -12.14 10.61
C VAL A 31 -0.10 -13.61 10.45
N LEU A 32 -1.23 -13.94 9.81
CA LEU A 32 -1.62 -15.31 9.54
C LEU A 32 -0.60 -16.04 8.65
N ILE A 33 -0.12 -15.39 7.59
CA ILE A 33 0.91 -15.95 6.69
C ILE A 33 2.19 -16.25 7.47
N VAL A 34 2.64 -15.32 8.32
CA VAL A 34 3.82 -15.50 9.16
C VAL A 34 3.64 -16.62 10.17
N LEU A 35 2.50 -16.68 10.86
CA LEU A 35 2.23 -17.74 11.84
C LEU A 35 2.16 -19.12 11.16
N LEU A 36 1.50 -19.22 10.01
CA LEU A 36 1.46 -20.46 9.24
C LEU A 36 2.87 -20.84 8.75
N ALA A 37 3.61 -19.90 8.16
CA ALA A 37 4.97 -20.14 7.70
C ALA A 37 5.89 -20.60 8.84
N ALA A 38 5.75 -20.05 10.05
CA ALA A 38 6.51 -20.48 11.22
C ALA A 38 6.24 -21.95 11.64
N THR A 39 5.11 -22.55 11.21
CA THR A 39 4.82 -23.97 11.49
C THR A 39 5.38 -24.94 10.45
N VAL A 40 5.70 -24.48 9.24
CA VAL A 40 6.10 -25.34 8.11
C VAL A 40 7.50 -25.03 7.57
N VAL A 41 8.02 -23.82 7.79
CA VAL A 41 9.32 -23.37 7.32
C VAL A 41 10.33 -23.49 8.46
N ASP A 42 11.41 -24.25 8.23
CA ASP A 42 12.54 -24.38 9.17
C ASP A 42 13.49 -23.16 9.10
N ALA A 43 12.92 -21.96 9.25
CA ALA A 43 13.64 -20.69 9.22
C ALA A 43 12.94 -19.59 10.03
N PRO A 44 12.74 -19.78 11.36
CA PRO A 44 11.92 -18.90 12.19
C PRO A 44 12.40 -17.43 12.18
N ALA A 45 13.71 -17.20 12.12
CA ALA A 45 14.29 -15.87 12.00
C ALA A 45 13.89 -15.15 10.70
N ALA A 46 13.91 -15.86 9.57
CA ALA A 46 13.51 -15.32 8.28
C ALA A 46 12.02 -14.97 8.24
N VAL A 47 11.19 -15.82 8.87
CA VAL A 47 9.75 -15.57 8.99
C VAL A 47 9.48 -14.30 9.81
N ALA A 48 10.11 -14.15 10.98
CA ALA A 48 9.95 -12.99 11.85
C ALA A 48 10.40 -11.67 11.18
N LEU A 49 11.56 -11.68 10.50
CA LEU A 49 12.08 -10.52 9.77
C LEU A 49 11.18 -10.08 8.61
N SER A 50 10.42 -11.01 8.04
CA SER A 50 9.59 -10.76 6.85
C SER A 50 8.20 -10.21 7.17
N MET A 51 7.81 -10.11 8.45
CA MET A 51 6.51 -9.57 8.86
C MET A 51 6.29 -8.15 8.34
N ALA A 52 7.26 -7.25 8.53
CA ALA A 52 7.14 -5.85 8.12
C ALA A 52 7.00 -5.68 6.59
N PRO A 53 7.86 -6.25 5.73
CA PRO A 53 7.67 -6.12 4.28
C PRO A 53 6.39 -6.78 3.76
N LEU A 54 5.94 -7.90 4.35
CA LEU A 54 4.64 -8.49 4.00
C LEU A 54 3.48 -7.56 4.36
N MET A 55 3.52 -6.97 5.55
CA MET A 55 2.51 -6.02 6.00
C MET A 55 2.54 -4.71 5.19
N ALA A 56 3.71 -4.25 4.77
CA ALA A 56 3.84 -3.11 3.87
C ALA A 56 3.13 -3.37 2.54
N GLY A 57 3.30 -4.57 1.98
CA GLY A 57 2.66 -4.98 0.73
C GLY A 57 1.14 -4.96 0.82
N THR A 58 0.55 -5.54 1.86
CA THR A 58 -0.90 -5.59 2.03
C THR A 58 -1.51 -4.23 2.37
N ILE A 59 -0.85 -3.41 3.19
CA ILE A 59 -1.29 -2.04 3.49
C ILE A 59 -1.30 -1.21 2.21
N ALA A 60 -0.21 -1.25 1.44
CA ALA A 60 -0.08 -0.47 0.21
C ALA A 60 -1.07 -0.96 -0.86
N TRP A 61 -1.11 -2.27 -1.13
CA TRP A 61 -2.01 -2.88 -2.10
C TRP A 61 -3.48 -2.65 -1.73
N GLY A 62 -3.83 -2.59 -0.45
CA GLY A 62 -5.20 -2.26 -0.01
C GLY A 62 -5.72 -0.92 -0.55
N ARG A 63 -4.84 -0.02 -1.04
CA ARG A 63 -5.20 1.29 -1.63
C ARG A 63 -5.34 1.28 -3.15
N HIS A 64 -5.28 0.12 -3.80
CA HIS A 64 -5.39 0.01 -5.25
C HIS A 64 -6.73 0.51 -5.83
N ASN A 65 -7.79 0.60 -5.01
CA ASN A 65 -9.10 1.13 -5.41
C ASN A 65 -9.56 2.31 -4.53
N ASP A 66 -8.61 3.07 -3.96
CA ASP A 66 -8.90 4.10 -2.94
C ASP A 66 -9.85 5.21 -3.42
N THR A 67 -9.79 5.62 -4.69
CA THR A 67 -10.71 6.63 -5.24
C THR A 67 -12.17 6.18 -5.22
N ALA A 68 -12.44 4.86 -5.30
CA ALA A 68 -13.81 4.36 -5.23
C ALA A 68 -14.48 4.65 -3.88
N PHE A 69 -13.69 4.79 -2.82
CA PHE A 69 -14.21 5.03 -1.48
C PHE A 69 -14.75 6.46 -1.32
N ASP A 70 -14.39 7.37 -2.24
CA ASP A 70 -14.90 8.75 -2.20
C ASP A 70 -16.37 8.85 -2.62
N GLY A 71 -16.85 7.96 -3.50
CA GLY A 71 -18.20 8.07 -4.07
C GLY A 71 -18.49 9.49 -4.58
N SER A 72 -19.64 10.04 -4.19
CA SER A 72 -20.06 11.39 -4.54
C SER A 72 -19.18 12.52 -3.98
N ALA A 73 -18.36 12.26 -2.94
CA ALA A 73 -17.41 13.26 -2.44
C ALA A 73 -16.34 13.62 -3.47
N LEU A 74 -16.13 12.77 -4.49
CA LEU A 74 -15.23 13.05 -5.60
C LEU A 74 -15.63 14.32 -6.38
N TRP A 75 -16.92 14.68 -6.40
CA TRP A 75 -17.42 15.93 -7.01
C TRP A 75 -16.65 17.16 -6.53
N LEU A 76 -16.36 17.24 -5.23
CA LEU A 76 -15.63 18.37 -4.64
C LEU A 76 -14.21 18.49 -5.21
N HIS A 77 -13.53 17.38 -5.47
CA HIS A 77 -12.19 17.40 -6.06
C HIS A 77 -12.23 17.88 -7.52
N VAL A 78 -13.26 17.47 -8.28
CA VAL A 78 -13.43 17.86 -9.68
C VAL A 78 -13.74 19.35 -9.80
N VAL A 79 -14.76 19.85 -9.08
CA VAL A 79 -15.18 21.26 -9.19
C VAL A 79 -14.14 22.22 -8.62
N SER A 80 -13.39 21.82 -7.59
CA SER A 80 -12.29 22.64 -7.07
C SER A 80 -11.00 22.54 -7.89
N HIS A 81 -11.03 21.83 -9.03
CA HIS A 81 -9.90 21.68 -9.96
C HIS A 81 -8.63 21.20 -9.24
N VAL A 82 -8.76 20.21 -8.35
CA VAL A 82 -7.61 19.64 -7.64
C VAL A 82 -6.68 18.99 -8.67
N PRO A 83 -5.40 19.41 -8.77
CA PRO A 83 -4.45 18.75 -9.65
C PRO A 83 -4.29 17.28 -9.27
N GLY A 84 -4.30 16.37 -10.23
CA GLY A 84 -4.26 14.94 -9.96
C GLY A 84 -3.05 14.53 -9.13
N TRP A 85 -1.87 15.10 -9.39
CA TRP A 85 -0.68 14.83 -8.57
C TRP A 85 -0.89 15.20 -7.10
N ALA A 86 -1.64 16.27 -6.80
CA ALA A 86 -1.89 16.73 -5.44
C ALA A 86 -2.89 15.81 -4.73
N ASP A 87 -3.88 15.29 -5.45
CA ASP A 87 -4.79 14.27 -4.94
C ASP A 87 -4.05 12.96 -4.62
N ARG A 88 -3.27 12.44 -5.58
CA ARG A 88 -2.51 11.19 -5.40
C ARG A 88 -1.47 11.31 -4.27
N ALA A 89 -0.74 12.42 -4.21
CA ALA A 89 0.21 12.69 -3.14
C ALA A 89 -0.47 12.77 -1.77
N GLY A 90 -1.64 13.41 -1.69
CA GLY A 90 -2.41 13.52 -0.45
C GLY A 90 -2.83 12.16 0.11
N ARG A 91 -3.31 11.25 -0.75
CA ARG A 91 -3.70 9.88 -0.36
C ARG A 91 -2.50 9.04 0.08
N ALA A 92 -1.40 9.11 -0.67
CA ALA A 92 -0.16 8.45 -0.30
C ALA A 92 0.32 8.95 1.07
N ALA A 93 0.34 10.27 1.29
CA ALA A 93 0.72 10.87 2.56
C ALA A 93 -0.19 10.43 3.72
N ALA A 94 -1.51 10.36 3.50
CA ALA A 94 -2.46 9.89 4.52
C ALA A 94 -2.19 8.44 4.97
N THR A 95 -1.61 7.61 4.11
CA THR A 95 -1.20 6.24 4.47
C THR A 95 0.19 6.23 5.11
N LEU A 96 1.15 6.94 4.51
CA LEU A 96 2.54 6.98 4.98
C LEU A 96 2.69 7.47 6.43
N VAL A 97 1.91 8.48 6.83
CA VAL A 97 2.01 9.12 8.16
C VAL A 97 1.89 8.12 9.30
N TRP A 98 1.04 7.10 9.18
CA TRP A 98 0.88 6.07 10.21
C TRP A 98 1.55 4.75 9.81
N ALA A 99 1.53 4.36 8.54
CA ALA A 99 2.03 3.05 8.11
C ALA A 99 3.56 2.96 8.22
N ALA A 100 4.29 4.00 7.79
CA ALA A 100 5.75 4.00 7.85
C ALA A 100 6.30 3.81 9.29
N PRO A 101 5.88 4.59 10.32
CA PRO A 101 6.39 4.38 11.68
C PRO A 101 5.99 3.02 12.26
N VAL A 102 4.76 2.54 12.00
CA VAL A 102 4.34 1.19 12.43
C VAL A 102 5.21 0.12 11.81
N LEU A 103 5.50 0.21 10.51
CA LEU A 103 6.34 -0.76 9.80
C LEU A 103 7.80 -0.74 10.28
N VAL A 104 8.33 0.43 10.64
CA VAL A 104 9.66 0.52 11.26
C VAL A 104 9.67 -0.22 12.60
N VAL A 105 8.67 0.00 13.45
CA VAL A 105 8.55 -0.69 14.75
C VAL A 105 8.44 -2.21 14.55
N VAL A 106 7.58 -2.66 13.64
CA VAL A 106 7.39 -4.09 13.33
C VAL A 106 8.67 -4.71 12.76
N ALA A 107 9.40 -4.00 11.90
CA ALA A 107 10.66 -4.49 11.33
C ALA A 107 11.75 -4.65 12.39
N VAL A 108 11.92 -3.64 13.26
CA VAL A 108 12.89 -3.69 14.36
C VAL A 108 12.51 -4.78 15.36
N ALA A 109 11.23 -4.88 15.74
CA ALA A 109 10.74 -5.94 16.62
C ALA A 109 10.98 -7.33 16.02
N GLY A 110 10.70 -7.51 14.72
CA GLY A 110 10.98 -8.75 14.00
C GLY A 110 12.46 -9.13 14.03
N ALA A 111 13.36 -8.15 13.87
CA ALA A 111 14.81 -8.38 13.95
C ALA A 111 15.29 -8.75 15.37
N VAL A 112 14.71 -8.15 16.40
CA VAL A 112 14.99 -8.48 17.80
C VAL A 112 14.51 -9.89 18.14
N VAL A 113 13.26 -10.22 17.77
CA VAL A 113 12.68 -11.56 17.98
C VAL A 113 13.47 -12.63 17.22
N ALA A 114 13.96 -12.31 16.03
CA ALA A 114 14.81 -13.20 15.24
C ALA A 114 16.24 -13.37 15.79
N GLY A 115 16.66 -12.56 16.78
CA GLY A 115 18.06 -12.52 17.23
C GLY A 115 19.03 -12.01 16.17
N ARG A 116 18.53 -11.27 15.16
CA ARG A 116 19.27 -10.83 13.96
C ARG A 116 19.18 -9.32 13.79
N THR A 117 19.67 -8.59 14.78
CA THR A 117 19.70 -7.12 14.75
C THR A 117 20.56 -6.55 13.63
N ASP A 118 21.50 -7.33 13.11
CA ASP A 118 22.27 -7.02 11.90
C ASP A 118 21.39 -6.84 10.65
N LEU A 119 20.23 -7.51 10.61
CA LEU A 119 19.25 -7.43 9.52
C LEU A 119 18.14 -6.41 9.76
N ALA A 120 18.14 -5.68 10.88
CA ALA A 120 17.12 -4.65 11.14
C ALA A 120 17.08 -3.56 10.05
N PRO A 121 18.22 -3.01 9.58
CA PRO A 121 18.22 -2.09 8.44
C PRO A 121 17.59 -2.70 7.18
N ALA A 122 17.86 -3.98 6.90
CA ALA A 122 17.29 -4.70 5.75
C ALA A 122 15.77 -4.81 5.85
N ALA A 123 15.24 -5.22 7.00
CA ALA A 123 13.81 -5.37 7.22
C ALA A 123 13.08 -4.02 7.10
N VAL A 124 13.66 -2.96 7.68
CA VAL A 124 13.12 -1.59 7.56
C VAL A 124 13.14 -1.11 6.11
N GLY A 125 14.28 -1.28 5.43
CA GLY A 125 14.45 -0.93 4.02
C GLY A 125 13.44 -1.62 3.13
N ALA A 126 13.30 -2.94 3.28
CA ALA A 126 12.34 -3.73 2.54
C ALA A 126 10.91 -3.25 2.79
N ALA A 127 10.52 -3.02 4.05
CA ALA A 127 9.18 -2.55 4.37
C ALA A 127 8.88 -1.17 3.76
N LEU A 128 9.79 -0.20 3.87
CA LEU A 128 9.59 1.14 3.31
C LEU A 128 9.61 1.13 1.78
N GLY A 129 10.46 0.31 1.17
CA GLY A 129 10.52 0.15 -0.28
C GLY A 129 9.28 -0.49 -0.86
N VAL A 130 8.79 -1.59 -0.25
CA VAL A 130 7.54 -2.25 -0.63
C VAL A 130 6.33 -1.33 -0.42
N LEU A 131 6.30 -0.57 0.69
CA LEU A 131 5.26 0.42 0.94
C LEU A 131 5.22 1.49 -0.17
N GLY A 132 6.38 2.08 -0.50
CA GLY A 132 6.49 3.08 -1.57
C GLY A 132 6.10 2.53 -2.94
N ALA A 133 6.59 1.35 -3.29
CA ALA A 133 6.28 0.66 -4.54
C ALA A 133 4.79 0.32 -4.67
N GLY A 134 4.18 -0.26 -3.64
CA GLY A 134 2.75 -0.60 -3.64
C GLY A 134 1.86 0.65 -3.66
N LEU A 135 2.26 1.74 -2.99
CA LEU A 135 1.54 3.01 -3.04
C LEU A 135 1.67 3.66 -4.43
N ALA A 136 2.80 3.50 -5.13
CA ALA A 136 2.96 3.95 -6.51
C ALA A 136 1.97 3.24 -7.44
N VAL A 137 1.87 1.91 -7.34
CA VAL A 137 0.89 1.13 -8.10
C VAL A 137 -0.53 1.53 -7.74
N SER A 138 -0.80 1.77 -6.46
CA SER A 138 -2.11 2.21 -5.97
C SER A 138 -2.49 3.60 -6.47
N ALA A 139 -1.54 4.54 -6.54
CA ALA A 139 -1.77 5.88 -7.07
C ALA A 139 -2.27 5.85 -8.53
N VAL A 140 -1.73 4.94 -9.35
CA VAL A 140 -2.12 4.76 -10.75
C VAL A 140 -3.42 3.95 -10.86
N SER A 141 -3.47 2.78 -10.23
CA SER A 141 -4.59 1.84 -10.37
C SER A 141 -5.89 2.39 -9.83
N SER A 142 -5.85 3.15 -8.73
CA SER A 142 -7.04 3.78 -8.18
C SER A 142 -7.61 4.91 -9.05
N ALA A 143 -6.93 5.31 -10.13
CA ALA A 143 -7.48 6.18 -11.17
C ALA A 143 -7.76 5.42 -12.49
N ALA A 144 -7.06 4.31 -12.75
CA ALA A 144 -7.13 3.56 -13.99
C ALA A 144 -8.16 2.42 -13.98
N LEU A 145 -8.29 1.72 -12.86
CA LEU A 145 -8.96 0.42 -12.69
C LEU A 145 -10.01 0.45 -11.58
N VAL A 146 -10.80 1.52 -11.54
CA VAL A 146 -11.82 1.73 -10.51
C VAL A 146 -12.98 0.78 -10.69
N TYR A 147 -13.39 0.13 -9.60
CA TYR A 147 -14.58 -0.72 -9.53
C TYR A 147 -15.47 -0.34 -8.33
N PRO A 148 -16.79 -0.62 -8.39
CA PRO A 148 -17.73 -0.26 -7.33
C PRO A 148 -17.39 -0.90 -5.98
N VAL A 149 -17.60 -0.15 -4.90
CA VAL A 149 -17.38 -0.56 -3.51
C VAL A 149 -18.64 -0.30 -2.69
N PRO A 150 -18.82 -0.93 -1.51
CA PRO A 150 -19.94 -0.63 -0.64
C PRO A 150 -20.08 0.87 -0.36
N PRO A 151 -21.31 1.43 -0.40
CA PRO A 151 -21.53 2.84 -0.14
C PRO A 151 -21.15 3.19 1.31
N PRO A 152 -20.88 4.47 1.61
CA PRO A 152 -20.59 4.90 2.97
C PRO A 152 -21.71 4.48 3.94
N GLY A 153 -21.34 3.89 5.07
CA GLY A 153 -22.28 3.42 6.10
C GLY A 153 -22.88 2.03 5.88
N ALA A 154 -22.73 1.44 4.70
CA ALA A 154 -23.06 0.02 4.49
C ALA A 154 -21.97 -0.90 5.08
N SER A 155 -22.32 -2.18 5.26
CA SER A 155 -21.33 -3.19 5.66
C SER A 155 -20.17 -3.23 4.64
N PRO A 156 -18.91 -3.24 5.08
CA PRO A 156 -17.76 -3.33 4.19
C PRO A 156 -17.68 -4.67 3.45
N TYR A 157 -18.45 -5.68 3.89
CA TYR A 157 -18.55 -6.99 3.26
C TYR A 157 -19.79 -7.13 2.35
N ALA A 158 -20.54 -6.06 2.13
CA ALA A 158 -21.73 -6.10 1.27
C ALA A 158 -21.31 -6.33 -0.20
N ALA A 159 -21.83 -7.39 -0.81
CA ALA A 159 -21.58 -7.67 -2.23
C ALA A 159 -22.16 -6.55 -3.12
N GLN A 160 -21.36 -6.07 -4.07
CA GLN A 160 -21.82 -5.13 -5.10
C GLN A 160 -22.17 -5.91 -6.36
N ALA A 161 -23.46 -5.98 -6.69
CA ALA A 161 -23.95 -6.70 -7.87
C ALA A 161 -23.23 -6.21 -9.15
N GLY A 162 -22.73 -7.14 -9.96
CA GLY A 162 -22.04 -6.84 -11.22
C GLY A 162 -20.59 -6.37 -11.10
N SER A 163 -20.04 -6.18 -9.90
CA SER A 163 -18.66 -5.70 -9.71
C SER A 163 -17.60 -6.81 -9.62
N LEU A 164 -18.01 -8.06 -9.37
CA LEU A 164 -17.11 -9.14 -9.00
C LEU A 164 -16.00 -9.36 -10.05
N GLY A 165 -16.37 -9.50 -11.33
CA GLY A 165 -15.41 -9.71 -12.41
C GLY A 165 -14.41 -8.56 -12.57
N ALA A 166 -14.90 -7.31 -12.54
CA ALA A 166 -14.04 -6.12 -12.62
C ALA A 166 -13.08 -6.04 -11.42
N SER A 167 -13.58 -6.33 -10.21
CA SER A 167 -12.76 -6.34 -8.99
C SER A 167 -11.68 -7.42 -9.05
N LEU A 168 -11.96 -8.62 -9.56
CA LEU A 168 -10.98 -9.70 -9.64
C LEU A 168 -9.86 -9.36 -10.64
N VAL A 169 -10.22 -8.84 -11.81
CA VAL A 169 -9.23 -8.41 -12.82
C VAL A 169 -8.38 -7.26 -12.28
N ALA A 170 -9.00 -6.25 -11.66
CA ALA A 170 -8.26 -5.14 -11.06
C ALA A 170 -7.32 -5.61 -9.95
N GLN A 171 -7.77 -6.50 -9.07
CA GLN A 171 -6.97 -7.08 -8.00
C GLN A 171 -5.80 -7.91 -8.55
N LEU A 172 -6.03 -8.73 -9.58
CA LEU A 172 -4.97 -9.52 -10.21
C LEU A 172 -3.91 -8.62 -10.86
N VAL A 173 -4.34 -7.66 -11.70
CA VAL A 173 -3.43 -6.74 -12.40
C VAL A 173 -2.62 -5.92 -11.39
N THR A 174 -3.25 -5.41 -10.35
CA THR A 174 -2.57 -4.61 -9.32
C THR A 174 -1.66 -5.44 -8.43
N SER A 175 -2.01 -6.70 -8.16
CA SER A 175 -1.14 -7.64 -7.44
C SER A 175 0.12 -7.95 -8.26
N VAL A 176 -0.04 -8.28 -9.54
CA VAL A 176 1.09 -8.55 -10.45
C VAL A 176 1.96 -7.31 -10.61
N ALA A 177 1.36 -6.13 -10.82
CA ALA A 177 2.09 -4.88 -10.92
C ALA A 177 2.85 -4.56 -9.62
N THR A 178 2.23 -4.75 -8.46
CA THR A 178 2.88 -4.55 -7.16
C THR A 178 4.05 -5.50 -6.98
N ALA A 179 3.87 -6.80 -7.29
CA ALA A 179 4.93 -7.79 -7.21
C ALA A 179 6.13 -7.40 -8.11
N VAL A 180 5.87 -7.04 -9.37
CA VAL A 180 6.90 -6.63 -10.34
C VAL A 180 7.65 -5.39 -9.86
N VAL A 181 6.94 -4.35 -9.44
CA VAL A 181 7.56 -3.09 -8.99
C VAL A 181 8.35 -3.28 -7.68
N CYS A 182 7.93 -4.22 -6.83
CA CYS A 182 8.65 -4.57 -5.60
C CYS A 182 9.88 -5.47 -5.84
N LEU A 183 10.06 -6.06 -7.03
CA LEU A 183 11.15 -7.00 -7.30
C LEU A 183 12.54 -6.47 -6.92
N PRO A 184 12.95 -5.22 -7.26
CA PRO A 184 14.30 -4.77 -6.98
C PRO A 184 14.63 -4.75 -5.47
N VAL A 185 13.72 -4.18 -4.66
CA VAL A 185 13.94 -4.12 -3.20
C VAL A 185 13.79 -5.48 -2.55
N THR A 186 12.85 -6.30 -3.02
CA THR A 186 12.61 -7.64 -2.46
C THR A 186 13.76 -8.59 -2.79
N ALA A 187 14.30 -8.53 -4.02
CA ALA A 187 15.48 -9.31 -4.41
C ALA A 187 16.70 -8.94 -3.56
N LEU A 188 16.93 -7.64 -3.33
CA LEU A 188 18.03 -7.17 -2.50
C LEU A 188 17.85 -7.59 -1.02
N TYR A 189 16.61 -7.52 -0.50
CA TYR A 189 16.27 -7.99 0.84
C TYR A 189 16.51 -9.50 1.00
N LEU A 190 16.01 -10.31 0.05
CA LEU A 190 16.24 -11.75 0.06
C LEU A 190 17.73 -12.08 -0.04
N ALA A 191 18.49 -11.31 -0.82
CA ALA A 191 19.94 -11.48 -0.90
C ALA A 191 20.64 -11.18 0.43
N ALA A 192 20.21 -10.14 1.15
CA ALA A 192 20.71 -9.83 2.48
C ALA A 192 20.35 -10.92 3.50
N LEU A 193 19.12 -11.44 3.42
CA LEU A 193 18.58 -12.42 4.35
C LEU A 193 19.29 -13.78 4.25
N TRP A 194 19.54 -14.27 3.03
CA TRP A 194 20.01 -15.65 2.81
C TRP A 194 21.50 -15.78 2.51
N TRP A 195 22.13 -14.77 1.89
CA TRP A 195 23.51 -14.92 1.40
C TRP A 195 24.48 -13.86 1.92
N ARG A 196 24.06 -12.60 2.06
CA ARG A 196 24.96 -11.47 2.30
C ARG A 196 24.40 -10.49 3.35
N PRO A 197 24.42 -10.82 4.65
CA PRO A 197 23.90 -9.92 5.70
C PRO A 197 24.51 -8.51 5.68
N GLY A 198 25.75 -8.36 5.21
CA GLY A 198 26.40 -7.06 5.01
C GLY A 198 25.68 -6.10 4.05
N LEU A 199 24.73 -6.59 3.23
CA LEU A 199 23.89 -5.76 2.37
C LEU A 199 22.76 -5.04 3.14
N SER A 200 22.60 -5.28 4.43
CA SER A 200 21.49 -4.75 5.23
C SER A 200 21.29 -3.23 5.10
N TRP A 201 22.38 -2.46 5.17
CA TRP A 201 22.33 -1.01 4.98
C TRP A 201 22.08 -0.59 3.53
N VAL A 202 22.51 -1.40 2.55
CA VAL A 202 22.22 -1.18 1.13
C VAL A 202 20.73 -1.38 0.87
N VAL A 203 20.11 -2.41 1.46
CA VAL A 203 18.65 -2.62 1.42
C VAL A 203 17.92 -1.44 2.03
N LEU A 204 18.39 -0.90 3.16
CA LEU A 204 17.81 0.31 3.76
C LEU A 204 17.83 1.49 2.80
N ALA A 205 19.01 1.83 2.27
CA ALA A 205 19.17 2.95 1.35
C ALA A 205 18.34 2.76 0.07
N ALA A 206 18.41 1.57 -0.55
CA ALA A 206 17.67 1.25 -1.76
C ALA A 206 16.15 1.26 -1.53
N GLY A 207 15.69 0.74 -0.39
CA GLY A 207 14.28 0.73 -0.02
C GLY A 207 13.73 2.13 0.22
N VAL A 208 14.44 2.96 0.98
CA VAL A 208 14.02 4.34 1.27
C VAL A 208 14.08 5.21 0.01
N LEU A 209 15.22 5.26 -0.69
CA LEU A 209 15.41 6.13 -1.85
C LEU A 209 14.64 5.62 -3.06
N GLY A 210 14.71 4.32 -3.33
CA GLY A 210 14.00 3.68 -4.42
C GLY A 210 12.49 3.70 -4.21
N GLY A 211 12.01 3.39 -2.99
CA GLY A 211 10.59 3.47 -2.64
C GLY A 211 10.04 4.89 -2.79
N ALA A 212 10.77 5.90 -2.31
CA ALA A 212 10.39 7.31 -2.47
C ALA A 212 10.37 7.74 -3.95
N GLY A 213 11.39 7.36 -4.74
CA GLY A 213 11.47 7.68 -6.17
C GLY A 213 10.35 7.02 -6.98
N VAL A 214 10.10 5.73 -6.75
CA VAL A 214 9.01 4.98 -7.40
C VAL A 214 7.65 5.57 -7.02
N LEU A 215 7.44 5.92 -5.75
CA LEU A 215 6.22 6.59 -5.31
C LEU A 215 6.04 7.95 -5.99
N ALA A 216 7.08 8.77 -6.07
CA ALA A 216 7.02 10.06 -6.76
C ALA A 216 6.62 9.88 -8.23
N GLY A 217 7.20 8.90 -8.92
CA GLY A 217 6.80 8.53 -10.28
C GLY A 217 5.33 8.09 -10.38
N GLY A 218 4.88 7.22 -9.46
CA GLY A 218 3.48 6.77 -9.39
C GLY A 218 2.49 7.89 -9.10
N VAL A 219 2.86 8.89 -8.28
CA VAL A 219 2.06 10.09 -8.03
C VAL A 219 1.91 10.94 -9.29
N VAL A 220 2.98 11.13 -10.05
CA VAL A 220 2.95 11.90 -11.31
C VAL A 220 2.11 11.18 -12.35
N VAL A 221 2.40 9.90 -12.62
CA VAL A 221 1.67 9.10 -13.62
C VAL A 221 0.21 8.92 -13.20
N GLY A 222 -0.05 8.57 -11.94
CA GLY A 222 -1.41 8.43 -11.41
C GLY A 222 -2.17 9.75 -11.43
N GLY A 223 -1.49 10.87 -11.22
CA GLY A 223 -2.06 12.21 -11.32
C GLY A 223 -2.49 12.53 -12.75
N GLN A 224 -1.64 12.25 -13.74
CA GLN A 224 -1.98 12.40 -15.16
C GLN A 224 -3.16 11.53 -15.58
N VAL A 225 -3.21 10.28 -15.10
CA VAL A 225 -4.34 9.37 -15.35
C VAL A 225 -5.61 9.90 -14.70
N TYR A 226 -5.53 10.43 -13.48
CA TYR A 226 -6.65 11.05 -12.79
C TYR A 226 -7.17 12.27 -13.55
N ASP A 227 -6.30 13.20 -13.93
CA ASP A 227 -6.69 14.43 -14.66
C ASP A 227 -7.38 14.09 -15.99
N ALA A 228 -6.89 13.09 -16.73
CA ALA A 228 -7.48 12.64 -17.99
C ALA A 228 -8.83 11.89 -17.83
N ARG A 229 -9.18 11.47 -16.60
CA ARG A 229 -10.33 10.60 -16.33
C ARG A 229 -11.30 11.14 -15.28
N ALA A 230 -11.01 12.27 -14.64
CA ALA A 230 -11.74 12.78 -13.48
C ALA A 230 -13.28 12.82 -13.67
N VAL A 231 -13.74 13.37 -14.81
CA VAL A 231 -15.18 13.42 -15.15
C VAL A 231 -15.78 12.03 -15.37
N ARG A 232 -15.04 11.12 -16.00
CA ARG A 232 -15.48 9.73 -16.21
C ARG A 232 -15.51 8.92 -14.92
N LEU A 233 -14.60 9.23 -13.98
CA LEU A 233 -14.57 8.61 -12.66
C LEU A 233 -15.78 9.04 -11.83
N LEU A 234 -16.08 10.34 -11.83
CA LEU A 234 -17.27 10.89 -11.19
C LEU A 234 -18.56 10.20 -11.69
N ALA A 235 -18.76 10.13 -13.01
CA ALA A 235 -19.93 9.50 -13.60
C ALA A 235 -20.07 7.99 -13.34
N ARG A 236 -19.01 7.31 -12.86
CA ARG A 236 -19.03 5.89 -12.47
C ARG A 236 -19.24 5.66 -10.98
N LEU A 237 -19.04 6.70 -10.18
CA LEU A 237 -19.02 6.63 -8.71
C LEU A 237 -20.20 7.37 -8.06
N ASP A 238 -20.93 8.19 -8.85
CA ASP A 238 -22.27 8.69 -8.55
C ASP A 238 -23.34 7.61 -8.80
#